data_AF-A0A7Y6L7V6-F1
#
_entry.id   AF-A0A7Y6L7V6-F1
#
_cell.length_a   1.000
_cell.length_b   1.000
_cell.length_c   1.000
_cell.angle_alpha   90.00
_cell.angle_beta   90.00
_cell.angle_gamma   90.00
#
_symmetry.space_group_name_H-M   'P 1'
#
loop_
_entity.id
_entity.type
_entity.pdbx_description
1 polymer ?
#
loop_
_entity_poly.entity_id
_entity_poly.type
_entity_poly.pdbx_seq_one_letter_code
_entity_poly.pdbx_strand_id
1 'polypeptide(L)'
;MSMWLNLAKTDPVRLREARANPELIDALFDAESAEADLHEEDYRLLADIAEGRAAAEEGSADWSSAYPWLARATGQGCETVEEYDFGYGPAFLLTPDEVRRTADGLEREGWSRFLELSAYYAKAAAEGRGMIGGVS
;
A
#
# COMPACT_ATOMS: atom_id res chain seq x y z
N MET A 1 -20.26 -1.56 -5.63
CA MET A 1 -19.10 -2.03 -4.84
C MET A 1 -17.98 -1.06 -5.08
N SER A 2 -17.65 -0.24 -4.08
CA SER A 2 -16.40 0.53 -4.04
C SER A 2 -15.24 -0.43 -3.74
N MET A 3 -14.04 -0.14 -4.24
CA MET A 3 -12.81 -0.85 -3.88
C MET A 3 -11.83 0.18 -3.35
N TRP A 4 -11.54 0.11 -2.06
CA TRP A 4 -10.66 1.06 -1.38
C TRP A 4 -9.35 0.36 -1.02
N LEU A 5 -8.23 1.00 -1.35
CA LEU A 5 -6.93 0.64 -0.81
C LEU A 5 -6.82 1.26 0.57
N ASN A 6 -6.68 0.43 1.61
CA ASN A 6 -6.52 0.89 2.99
C ASN A 6 -5.10 0.56 3.45
N LEU A 7 -4.42 1.54 4.04
CA LEU A 7 -3.04 1.41 4.48
C LEU A 7 -2.85 1.99 5.88
N ALA A 8 -2.31 1.19 6.80
CA ALA A 8 -1.92 1.65 8.13
C ALA A 8 -0.39 1.65 8.26
N LYS A 9 0.14 2.82 8.62
CA LYS A 9 1.56 2.99 8.95
C LYS A 9 1.75 2.59 10.41
N THR A 10 2.72 1.71 10.66
CA THR A 10 2.94 1.16 12.00
C THR A 10 4.41 0.95 12.33
N ASP A 11 4.71 0.78 13.61
CA ASP A 11 6.07 0.48 14.03
C ASP A 11 6.47 -0.98 13.74
N PRO A 12 7.78 -1.29 13.65
CA PRO A 12 8.24 -2.63 13.30
C PRO A 12 7.94 -3.73 14.35
N VAL A 13 7.62 -3.36 15.60
CA VAL A 13 7.20 -4.32 16.63
C VAL A 13 5.77 -4.72 16.36
N ARG A 14 4.86 -3.75 16.23
CA ARG A 14 3.45 -4.01 15.91
C ARG A 14 3.24 -4.71 14.58
N LEU A 15 4.05 -4.38 13.57
CA LEU A 15 3.99 -5.10 12.29
C LEU A 15 4.27 -6.60 12.47
N ARG A 16 5.27 -6.95 13.29
CA ARG A 16 5.60 -8.36 13.58
C ARG A 16 4.53 -9.03 14.44
N GLU A 17 3.91 -8.29 15.37
CA GLU A 17 2.81 -8.79 16.19
C GLU A 17 1.57 -9.07 15.35
N ALA A 18 1.18 -8.15 14.46
CA ALA A 18 0.07 -8.32 13.53
C ALA A 18 0.31 -9.48 12.54
N ARG A 19 1.55 -9.68 12.10
CA ARG A 19 1.93 -10.87 11.30
C ARG A 19 1.73 -12.18 12.08
N ALA A 20 2.05 -12.19 13.37
CA ALA A 20 1.94 -13.40 14.19
C ALA A 20 0.52 -13.65 14.70
N ASN A 21 -0.26 -12.58 14.89
CA ASN A 21 -1.63 -12.61 15.39
C ASN A 21 -2.50 -11.70 14.50
N PRO A 22 -3.09 -12.24 13.42
CA PRO A 22 -3.85 -11.46 12.43
C PRO A 22 -5.05 -10.70 13.00
N GLU A 23 -5.61 -11.15 14.12
CA GLU A 23 -6.67 -10.46 14.87
C GLU A 23 -6.27 -9.05 15.37
N LEU A 24 -4.97 -8.75 15.45
CA LEU A 24 -4.48 -7.41 15.82
C LEU A 24 -4.53 -6.41 14.65
N ILE A 25 -4.80 -6.88 13.43
CA ILE A 25 -4.86 -6.02 12.25
C ILE A 25 -6.01 -5.03 12.36
N ASP A 26 -7.19 -5.44 12.83
CA ASP A 26 -8.35 -4.56 13.01
C ASP A 26 -8.01 -3.34 13.89
N ALA A 27 -7.24 -3.54 14.95
CA ALA A 27 -6.83 -2.48 15.87
C ALA A 27 -5.89 -1.45 15.22
N LEU A 28 -5.18 -1.82 14.14
CA LEU A 28 -4.35 -0.89 13.38
C LEU A 28 -5.18 0.05 12.50
N PHE A 29 -6.40 -0.34 12.14
CA PHE A 29 -7.34 0.42 11.30
C PHE A 29 -8.45 1.10 12.11
N ASP A 30 -8.41 1.03 13.43
CA ASP A 30 -9.31 1.79 14.29
C ASP A 30 -8.95 3.28 14.27
N ALA A 31 -9.69 4.06 13.47
CA ALA A 31 -9.50 5.49 13.31
C ALA A 31 -9.71 6.30 14.61
N GLU A 32 -10.35 5.74 15.63
CA GLU A 32 -10.49 6.38 16.94
C GLU A 32 -9.23 6.24 17.80
N SER A 33 -8.27 5.40 17.40
CA SER A 33 -6.98 5.26 18.06
C SER A 33 -6.11 6.49 17.85
N ALA A 34 -5.53 7.02 18.93
CA ALA A 34 -4.62 8.17 18.88
C ALA A 34 -3.32 7.92 18.08
N GLU A 35 -3.04 6.66 17.74
CA GLU A 35 -1.86 6.24 17.00
C GLU A 35 -2.18 5.83 15.54
N ALA A 36 -3.44 5.93 15.13
CA ALA A 36 -3.86 5.64 13.76
C ALA A 36 -3.27 6.68 12.81
N ASP A 37 -2.35 6.24 11.96
CA ASP A 37 -1.91 6.99 10.77
C ASP A 37 -2.31 6.11 9.58
N LEU A 38 -3.40 6.53 8.94
CA LEU A 38 -4.11 5.79 7.91
C LEU A 38 -4.09 6.56 6.60
N HIS A 39 -4.08 5.80 5.50
CA HIS A 39 -4.30 6.32 4.16
C HIS A 39 -5.32 5.44 3.46
N GLU A 40 -6.30 6.09 2.83
CA GLU A 40 -7.32 5.45 2.02
C GLU A 40 -7.33 6.11 0.64
N GLU A 41 -7.37 5.29 -0.41
CA GLU A 41 -7.46 5.75 -1.79
C GLU A 41 -8.38 4.85 -2.61
N ASP A 42 -9.13 5.42 -3.56
CA ASP A 42 -9.98 4.64 -4.46
C ASP A 42 -9.08 3.80 -5.38
N TYR A 43 -9.06 2.50 -5.15
CA TYR A 43 -8.18 1.58 -5.87
C TYR A 43 -8.52 1.50 -7.35
N ARG A 44 -9.79 1.68 -7.73
CA ARG A 44 -10.19 1.64 -9.15
C ARG A 44 -9.77 2.90 -9.87
N LEU A 45 -9.97 4.06 -9.25
CA LEU A 45 -9.48 5.30 -9.83
C LEU A 45 -7.96 5.27 -10.02
N LEU A 46 -7.24 4.75 -9.02
CA LEU A 46 -5.80 4.57 -9.09
C LEU A 46 -5.40 3.64 -10.26
N ALA A 47 -6.06 2.48 -10.37
CA ALA A 47 -5.83 1.54 -11.47
C ALA A 47 -6.15 2.17 -12.84
N ASP A 48 -7.28 2.85 -13.00
CA ASP A 48 -7.67 3.51 -14.25
C ASP A 48 -6.64 4.56 -14.70
N ILE A 49 -6.09 5.34 -13.76
CA ILE A 49 -5.03 6.31 -14.02
C ILE A 49 -3.75 5.59 -14.48
N ALA A 50 -3.37 4.52 -13.78
CA ALA A 50 -2.19 3.73 -14.10
C ALA A 50 -2.31 3.03 -15.46
N GLU A 51 -3.47 2.46 -15.77
CA GLU A 51 -3.80 1.84 -17.06
C GLU A 51 -3.75 2.86 -18.19
N GLY A 52 -4.38 4.03 -18.02
CA GLY A 52 -4.36 5.09 -19.02
C GLY A 52 -2.94 5.57 -19.32
N ARG A 53 -2.11 5.70 -18.28
CA ARG A 53 -0.70 6.06 -18.42
C ARG A 53 0.12 4.96 -19.09
N ALA A 54 -0.04 3.71 -18.67
CA ALA A 54 0.63 2.55 -19.30
C ALA A 54 0.25 2.43 -20.77
N ALA A 55 -1.02 2.63 -21.13
CA ALA A 55 -1.47 2.58 -22.50
C ALA A 55 -0.84 3.69 -23.36
N ALA A 56 -0.63 4.88 -22.78
CA ALA A 56 -0.01 6.00 -23.46
C ALA A 56 1.52 5.86 -23.59
N GLU A 57 2.21 5.34 -22.57
CA GLU A 57 3.68 5.27 -22.51
C GLU A 57 4.23 3.95 -23.11
N GLU A 58 3.56 2.82 -22.85
CA GLU A 58 4.04 1.46 -23.16
C GLU A 58 3.16 0.74 -24.21
N GLY A 59 2.04 1.35 -24.63
CA GLY A 59 1.12 0.74 -25.59
C GLY A 59 0.35 -0.46 -25.04
N SER A 60 0.30 -0.63 -23.71
CA SER A 60 -0.38 -1.72 -23.01
C SER A 60 -1.17 -1.20 -21.82
N ALA A 61 -2.34 -1.76 -21.54
CA ALA A 61 -3.09 -1.48 -20.31
C ALA A 61 -2.58 -2.29 -19.10
N ASP A 62 -1.57 -3.15 -19.28
CA ASP A 62 -0.97 -3.90 -18.17
C ASP A 62 -0.08 -2.99 -17.32
N TRP A 63 -0.73 -2.21 -16.45
CA TRP A 63 -0.05 -1.19 -15.64
C TRP A 63 0.84 -1.79 -14.56
N SER A 64 0.55 -2.98 -14.05
CA SER A 64 1.33 -3.56 -12.96
C SER A 64 2.71 -4.03 -13.43
N SER A 65 2.81 -4.47 -14.69
CA SER A 65 4.10 -4.73 -15.35
C SER A 65 4.84 -3.43 -15.70
N ALA A 66 4.13 -2.38 -16.10
CA ALA A 66 4.72 -1.08 -16.46
C ALA A 66 5.22 -0.30 -15.23
N TYR A 67 4.51 -0.40 -14.10
CA TYR A 67 4.75 0.34 -12.87
C TYR A 67 4.84 -0.62 -11.66
N PRO A 68 5.90 -1.43 -11.58
CA PRO A 68 6.04 -2.45 -10.53
C PRO A 68 6.10 -1.87 -9.11
N TRP A 69 6.55 -0.63 -8.93
CA TRP A 69 6.57 0.01 -7.61
C TRP A 69 5.20 0.52 -7.20
N LEU A 70 4.39 1.02 -8.14
CA LEU A 70 2.97 1.26 -7.89
C LEU A 70 2.24 -0.05 -7.56
N ALA A 71 2.49 -1.12 -8.32
CA ALA A 71 1.88 -2.41 -8.07
C ALA A 71 2.23 -2.95 -6.67
N ARG A 72 3.49 -2.78 -6.27
CA ARG A 72 3.95 -3.12 -4.92
C ARG A 72 3.30 -2.25 -3.84
N ALA A 73 3.14 -0.95 -4.09
CA ALA A 73 2.48 -0.03 -3.16
C ALA A 73 1.03 -0.41 -2.86
N THR A 74 0.38 -1.11 -3.80
CA THR A 74 -0.97 -1.65 -3.69
C THR A 74 -1.00 -3.14 -3.31
N GLY A 75 0.12 -3.70 -2.83
CA GLY A 75 0.18 -5.06 -2.28
C GLY A 75 0.63 -6.17 -3.24
N GLN A 76 0.84 -5.89 -4.53
CA GLN A 76 1.28 -6.93 -5.46
C GLN A 76 2.74 -7.32 -5.21
N GLY A 77 3.00 -8.63 -5.04
CA GLY A 77 4.33 -9.15 -4.72
C GLY A 77 4.84 -8.77 -3.32
N CYS A 78 3.94 -8.37 -2.42
CA CYS A 78 4.23 -8.23 -0.99
C CYS A 78 3.99 -9.56 -0.26
N GLU A 79 4.54 -9.67 0.94
CA GLU A 79 4.15 -10.75 1.85
C GLU A 79 2.69 -10.53 2.28
N THR A 80 1.91 -11.61 2.33
CA THR A 80 0.48 -11.60 2.66
C THR A 80 0.21 -12.26 4.01
N VAL A 81 -0.85 -11.81 4.69
CA VAL A 81 -1.43 -12.45 5.87
C VAL A 81 -2.70 -13.14 5.42
N GLU A 82 -2.58 -14.38 4.93
CA GLU A 82 -3.67 -15.16 4.32
C GLU A 82 -4.87 -15.38 5.26
N GLU A 83 -4.63 -15.29 6.56
CA GLU A 83 -5.64 -15.49 7.62
C GLU A 83 -6.52 -14.25 7.86
N TYR A 84 -6.21 -13.12 7.22
CA TYR A 84 -6.98 -11.88 7.31
C TYR A 84 -7.42 -11.43 5.91
N ASP A 85 -8.73 -11.43 5.66
CA ASP A 85 -9.33 -10.98 4.40
C ASP A 85 -9.82 -9.53 4.51
N PHE A 86 -9.35 -8.68 3.60
CA PHE A 86 -9.80 -7.30 3.46
C PHE A 86 -11.05 -7.16 2.57
N GLY A 87 -11.54 -8.25 1.98
CA GLY A 87 -12.76 -8.30 1.15
C GLY A 87 -12.48 -8.49 -0.34
N TYR A 88 -11.34 -7.98 -0.83
CA TYR A 88 -10.83 -8.24 -2.17
C TYR A 88 -9.47 -8.98 -2.17
N GLY A 89 -9.14 -9.64 -1.06
CA GLY A 89 -7.90 -10.40 -0.90
C GLY A 89 -7.30 -10.26 0.49
N PRO A 90 -6.21 -11.00 0.77
CA PRO A 90 -5.57 -10.96 2.07
C PRO A 90 -4.93 -9.59 2.36
N ALA A 91 -4.72 -9.30 3.64
CA ALA A 91 -3.83 -8.20 4.02
C ALA A 91 -2.41 -8.45 3.49
N PHE A 92 -1.68 -7.38 3.19
CA PHE A 92 -0.28 -7.42 2.83
C PHE A 92 0.55 -6.54 3.75
N LEU A 93 1.84 -6.85 3.84
CA LEU A 93 2.77 -6.15 4.72
C LEU A 93 4.07 -5.77 4.02
N LEU A 94 4.63 -4.63 4.46
CA LEU A 94 5.95 -4.16 4.07
C LEU A 94 6.74 -3.80 5.32
N THR A 95 7.93 -4.38 5.43
CA THR A 95 8.94 -3.98 6.41
C THR A 95 9.42 -2.55 6.13
N PRO A 96 10.06 -1.86 7.10
CA PRO A 96 10.60 -0.51 6.87
C PRO A 96 11.53 -0.39 5.65
N ASP A 97 12.35 -1.41 5.40
CA ASP A 97 13.23 -1.44 4.22
C ASP A 97 12.46 -1.62 2.91
N GLU A 98 11.33 -2.32 2.93
CA GLU A 98 10.45 -2.44 1.78
C GLU A 98 9.66 -1.16 1.55
N VAL A 99 9.16 -0.52 2.60
CA VAL A 99 8.52 0.81 2.52
C VAL A 99 9.47 1.82 1.89
N ARG A 100 10.72 1.88 2.34
CA ARG A 100 11.74 2.77 1.76
C ARG A 100 11.99 2.48 0.28
N ARG A 101 12.14 1.20 -0.10
CA ARG A 101 12.34 0.82 -1.51
C ARG A 101 11.14 1.16 -2.38
N THR A 102 9.92 0.96 -1.85
CA THR A 102 8.68 1.33 -2.54
C THR A 102 8.59 2.84 -2.72
N ALA A 103 8.89 3.63 -1.69
CA ALA A 103 8.91 5.09 -1.80
C ALA A 103 9.91 5.60 -2.86
N ASP A 104 11.15 5.11 -2.84
CA ASP A 104 12.16 5.44 -3.86
C ASP A 104 11.71 5.03 -5.27
N GLY A 105 11.01 3.90 -5.38
CA GLY A 105 10.46 3.37 -6.61
C GLY A 105 9.35 4.23 -7.19
N LEU A 106 8.38 4.61 -6.35
CA LEU A 106 7.29 5.51 -6.72
C LEU A 106 7.81 6.87 -7.20
N GLU A 107 8.86 7.39 -6.57
CA GLU A 107 9.52 8.63 -7.03
C GLU A 107 10.14 8.43 -8.42
N ARG A 108 10.85 7.32 -8.66
CA ARG A 108 11.47 7.02 -9.97
C ARG A 108 10.45 6.81 -11.08
N GLU A 109 9.31 6.20 -10.77
CA GLU A 109 8.19 6.05 -11.70
C GLU A 109 7.40 7.36 -11.92
N GLY A 110 7.70 8.40 -11.13
CA GLY A 110 7.12 9.73 -11.28
C GLY A 110 5.77 9.92 -10.58
N TRP A 111 5.37 9.01 -9.69
CA TRP A 111 4.08 9.05 -8.99
C TRP A 111 4.02 10.08 -7.85
N SER A 112 5.18 10.50 -7.34
CA SER A 112 5.31 11.41 -6.18
C SER A 112 4.65 12.78 -6.33
N ARG A 113 4.30 13.18 -7.55
CA ARG A 113 3.63 14.46 -7.84
C ARG A 113 2.13 14.35 -8.02
N PHE A 114 1.61 13.14 -8.13
CA PHE A 114 0.23 12.89 -8.56
C PHE A 114 -0.59 12.17 -7.50
N LEU A 115 0.05 11.32 -6.69
CA LEU A 115 -0.63 10.44 -5.75
C LEU A 115 -0.26 10.78 -4.31
N GLU A 116 -1.28 11.00 -3.49
CA GLU A 116 -1.13 11.11 -2.03
C GLU A 116 -0.52 9.82 -1.44
N LEU A 117 -0.79 8.67 -2.06
CA LEU A 117 -0.14 7.38 -1.78
C LEU A 117 1.38 7.50 -1.74
N SER A 118 1.98 8.20 -2.70
CA SER A 118 3.43 8.35 -2.78
C SER A 118 3.97 9.21 -1.64
N ALA A 119 3.26 10.27 -1.27
CA ALA A 119 3.61 11.10 -0.12
C ALA A 119 3.51 10.32 1.19
N TYR A 120 2.50 9.46 1.32
CA TYR A 120 2.30 8.58 2.46
C TYR A 120 3.45 7.57 2.63
N TYR A 121 3.85 6.89 1.55
CA TYR A 121 5.03 6.00 1.55
C TYR A 121 6.32 6.75 1.88
N ALA A 122 6.52 7.95 1.34
CA ALA A 122 7.69 8.78 1.65
C ALA A 122 7.76 9.18 3.13
N LYS A 123 6.63 9.57 3.72
CA LYS A 123 6.51 9.86 5.15
C LYS A 123 6.84 8.62 6.00
N ALA A 124 6.27 7.47 5.67
CA ALA A 124 6.55 6.21 6.37
C ALA A 124 8.02 5.81 6.29
N ALA A 125 8.65 5.96 5.13
CA ALA A 125 10.07 5.70 4.92
C ALA A 125 10.96 6.63 5.76
N ALA A 126 10.66 7.94 5.78
CA ALA A 126 11.40 8.92 6.56
C ALA A 126 11.34 8.66 8.08
N GLU A 127 10.23 8.10 8.55
CA GLU A 127 10.02 7.73 9.96
C GLU A 127 10.53 6.32 10.31
N GLY A 128 11.02 5.55 9.34
CA GLY A 128 11.46 4.16 9.55
C GLY A 128 10.32 3.21 9.94
N ARG A 129 9.11 3.49 9.45
CA ARG A 129 7.89 2.73 9.77
C ARG A 129 7.66 1.60 8.77
N GLY A 130 7.01 0.56 9.24
CA GLY A 130 6.43 -0.49 8.41
C GLY A 130 5.01 -0.13 7.97
N MET A 131 4.42 -1.02 7.18
CA MET A 131 3.13 -0.81 6.57
C MET A 131 2.34 -2.11 6.54
N ILE A 132 1.05 -2.01 6.80
CA ILE A 132 0.07 -3.05 6.53
C ILE A 132 -1.05 -2.46 5.68
N GLY A 133 -1.61 -3.22 4.77
CA GLY A 133 -2.71 -2.76 3.94
C GLY A 133 -3.52 -3.86 3.30
N GLY A 134 -4.58 -3.48 2.63
CA GLY A 134 -5.44 -4.38 1.88
C GLY A 134 -6.50 -3.63 1.08
N VAL A 135 -7.25 -4.36 0.25
CA VAL A 135 -8.30 -3.79 -0.59
C VAL A 135 -9.67 -4.28 -0.14
N SER A 136 -10.58 -3.35 0.17
CA SER A 136 -11.93 -3.60 0.70
C SER A 136 -13.07 -3.05 -0.13
#